data_AF-A0A5E4CSV5-F1
#
_entry.id   AF-A0A5E4CSV5-F1
#
_cell.length_a   1.000
_cell.length_b   1.000
_cell.length_c   1.000
_cell.angle_alpha   90.00
_cell.angle_beta   90.00
_cell.angle_gamma   90.00
#
_symmetry.space_group_name_H-M   'P 1'
#
loop_
_entity.id
_entity.type
_entity.pdbx_description
1 polymer ?
#
loop_
_entity_poly.entity_id
_entity_poly.type
_entity_poly.pdbx_seq_one_letter_code
_entity_poly.pdbx_strand_id
1 'polypeptide(L)'
;MSHASALTFPHCAVICFCTFFLSEIADKIYNLYNGYTGGKEQQTAYNTLMEVSASMLFRVQHHYNSHYEKFGDFVWRSEDKLGPRKAHLILRRLERVSSHCSSLLRSAYIQSRVDTVPYLFCRSEEVRPAGMVWYSVLKDTKITCEEKMVSMARNTYGESKGQ
;
A
#
# COMPACT_ATOMS: atom_id res chain seq x y z
N MET A 1 0.53 20.79 -22.26
CA MET A 1 0.38 20.10 -20.95
C MET A 1 -0.77 19.13 -21.09
N SER A 2 -0.48 17.89 -21.49
CA SER A 2 -1.52 16.86 -21.65
C SER A 2 -1.73 16.19 -20.31
N HIS A 3 -2.85 16.49 -19.66
CA HIS A 3 -3.34 15.76 -18.51
C HIS A 3 -3.71 14.35 -18.97
N ALA A 4 -2.80 13.40 -18.76
CA ALA A 4 -3.20 12.00 -18.66
C ALA A 4 -3.99 11.87 -17.37
N SER A 5 -5.32 12.00 -17.47
CA SER A 5 -6.24 11.55 -16.43
C SER A 5 -6.13 10.04 -16.35
N ALA A 6 -5.12 9.55 -15.65
CA ALA A 6 -5.10 8.19 -15.16
C ALA A 6 -6.29 8.06 -14.23
N LEU A 7 -7.36 7.42 -14.71
CA LEU A 7 -8.40 6.84 -13.89
C LEU A 7 -7.79 5.70 -13.09
N THR A 8 -6.92 6.01 -12.13
CA THR A 8 -6.50 5.10 -11.09
C THR A 8 -7.64 5.06 -10.08
N PHE A 9 -8.59 4.15 -10.27
CA PHE A 9 -9.14 3.48 -9.11
C PHE A 9 -7.93 2.95 -8.34
N PRO A 10 -7.63 3.43 -7.12
CA PRO A 10 -6.43 2.98 -6.45
C PRO A 10 -6.69 1.53 -6.05
N HIS A 11 -6.17 0.59 -6.85
CA HIS A 11 -5.90 -0.74 -6.35
C HIS A 11 -5.15 -0.58 -5.02
N CYS A 12 -5.49 -1.42 -4.04
CA CYS A 12 -4.82 -1.38 -2.75
C CYS A 12 -3.32 -1.41 -2.96
N ALA A 13 -2.61 -0.52 -2.25
CA ALA A 13 -1.16 -0.43 -2.36
C ALA A 13 -0.55 -1.83 -2.30
N VAL A 14 0.29 -2.14 -3.28
CA VAL A 14 0.91 -3.46 -3.40
C VAL A 14 1.64 -3.73 -2.10
N ILE A 15 1.24 -4.80 -1.44
CA ILE A 15 1.95 -5.27 -0.26
C ILE A 15 3.13 -6.03 -0.81
N CYS A 16 4.33 -5.57 -0.46
CA CYS A 16 5.56 -6.19 -0.94
C CYS A 16 5.52 -7.72 -0.73
N PHE A 17 6.11 -8.45 -1.68
CA PHE A 17 6.11 -9.92 -1.88
C PHE A 17 6.27 -10.80 -0.62
N CYS A 18 6.72 -10.27 0.50
CA CYS A 18 6.94 -11.02 1.72
C CYS A 18 5.73 -10.91 2.66
N THR A 19 4.70 -11.72 2.43
CA THR A 19 3.76 -12.08 3.52
C THR A 19 4.50 -12.58 4.76
N PHE A 20 5.67 -13.22 4.58
CA PHE A 20 6.59 -13.61 5.65
C PHE A 20 7.04 -12.42 6.52
N PHE A 21 7.35 -11.28 5.91
CA PHE A 21 7.85 -10.10 6.62
C PHE A 21 6.77 -9.44 7.50
N LEU A 22 5.49 -9.58 7.13
CA LEU A 22 4.38 -9.05 7.90
C LEU A 22 4.07 -9.88 9.15
N SER A 23 4.16 -11.21 9.05
CA SER A 23 4.11 -12.10 10.21
C SER A 23 5.30 -11.83 11.13
N GLU A 24 6.50 -11.69 10.57
CA GLU A 24 7.72 -11.38 11.33
C GLU A 24 7.61 -10.08 12.13
N ILE A 25 7.01 -9.02 11.54
CA ILE A 25 6.75 -7.77 12.27
C ILE A 25 5.74 -8.01 13.40
N ALA A 26 4.66 -8.77 13.17
CA ALA A 26 3.68 -9.06 14.22
C ALA A 26 4.32 -9.81 15.40
N ASP A 27 5.12 -10.84 15.12
CA ASP A 27 5.85 -11.61 16.12
C ASP A 27 6.86 -10.74 16.87
N LYS A 28 7.60 -9.89 16.15
CA LYS A 28 8.52 -8.91 16.74
C LYS A 28 7.82 -7.94 17.68
N ILE A 29 6.65 -7.42 17.29
CA ILE A 29 5.86 -6.50 18.13
C ILE A 29 5.33 -7.22 19.37
N TYR A 30 4.84 -8.45 19.24
CA TYR A 30 4.44 -9.26 20.39
C TYR A 30 5.60 -9.46 21.38
N ASN A 31 6.79 -9.80 20.86
CA ASN A 31 7.98 -9.98 21.69
C ASN A 31 8.40 -8.66 22.36
N LEU A 32 8.35 -7.52 21.67
CA LEU A 32 8.66 -6.21 22.26
C LEU A 32 7.64 -5.79 23.34
N TYR A 33 6.37 -6.18 23.21
CA TYR A 33 5.34 -5.92 24.23
C TYR A 33 5.49 -6.79 25.48
N ASN A 34 6.10 -7.97 25.34
CA ASN A 34 6.38 -8.87 26.46
C ASN A 34 7.81 -8.73 27.01
N GLY A 35 8.73 -8.13 26.25
CA GLY A 35 10.00 -7.62 26.73
C GLY A 35 9.75 -6.63 27.87
N TYR A 36 10.47 -6.82 28.98
CA TYR A 36 10.22 -6.15 30.25
C TYR A 36 10.37 -4.63 30.16
N THR A 37 9.30 -3.94 29.76
CA THR A 37 8.97 -2.50 29.94
C THR A 37 10.14 -1.52 29.82
N GLY A 38 11.09 -1.76 28.92
CA GLY A 38 12.15 -0.81 28.63
C GLY A 38 11.63 0.31 27.72
N GLY A 39 11.89 1.57 28.04
CA GLY A 39 11.54 2.70 27.17
C GLY A 39 12.12 2.57 25.75
N LYS A 40 13.27 1.89 25.61
CA LYS A 40 13.88 1.54 24.32
C LYS A 40 13.01 0.58 23.51
N GLU A 41 12.49 -0.48 24.12
CA GLU A 41 11.65 -1.48 23.44
C GLU A 41 10.32 -0.86 22.98
N GLN A 42 9.72 -0.04 23.85
CA GLN A 42 8.51 0.73 23.51
C GLN A 42 8.75 1.65 22.30
N GLN A 43 9.88 2.38 22.31
CA GLN A 43 10.20 3.27 21.20
C GLN A 43 10.51 2.51 19.91
N THR A 44 11.20 1.37 20.00
CA THR A 44 11.46 0.49 18.83
C THR A 44 10.17 -0.08 18.25
N ALA A 45 9.23 -0.53 19.10
CA ALA A 45 7.93 -1.01 18.66
C ALA A 45 7.14 0.09 17.94
N TYR A 46 7.06 1.28 18.55
CA TYR A 46 6.39 2.44 17.95
C TYR A 46 7.01 2.83 16.60
N ASN A 47 8.35 2.94 16.53
CA ASN A 47 9.03 3.30 15.29
C ASN A 47 8.78 2.28 14.18
N THR A 48 8.89 0.98 14.51
CA THR A 48 8.64 -0.11 13.54
C THR A 48 7.23 -0.01 12.95
N LEU A 49 6.21 0.22 13.79
CA LEU A 49 4.82 0.38 13.35
C LEU A 49 4.58 1.67 12.55
N MET A 50 5.38 2.72 12.80
CA MET A 50 5.28 4.00 12.10
C MET A 50 6.07 4.05 10.78
N GLU A 51 7.08 3.21 10.61
CA GLU A 51 7.90 3.13 9.40
C GLU A 51 7.17 2.41 8.25
N VAL A 52 6.30 1.44 8.56
CA VAL A 52 5.56 0.67 7.54
C VAL A 52 4.34 1.42 6.99
N SER A 53 3.94 1.16 5.74
CA SER A 53 2.75 1.81 5.15
C SER A 53 1.44 1.47 5.89
N ALA A 54 0.38 2.25 5.70
CA ALA A 54 -0.93 1.99 6.33
C ALA A 54 -1.48 0.59 6.00
N SER A 55 -1.36 0.15 4.75
CA SER A 55 -1.76 -1.21 4.32
C SER A 55 -0.93 -2.29 4.99
N MET A 56 0.39 -2.08 5.15
CA MET A 56 1.27 -3.00 5.86
C MET A 56 0.90 -3.08 7.35
N LEU A 57 0.68 -1.93 7.99
CA LEU A 57 0.25 -1.85 9.38
C LEU A 57 -1.08 -2.60 9.62
N PHE A 58 -2.03 -2.48 8.69
CA PHE A 58 -3.28 -3.22 8.74
C PHE A 58 -3.07 -4.73 8.66
N ARG A 59 -2.11 -5.19 7.83
CA ARG A 59 -1.74 -6.61 7.79
C ARG A 59 -1.04 -7.07 9.07
N VAL A 60 -0.16 -6.25 9.65
CA VAL A 60 0.47 -6.55 10.94
C VAL A 60 -0.60 -6.74 12.02
N GLN A 61 -1.60 -5.85 12.08
CA GLN A 61 -2.74 -6.00 13.00
C GLN A 61 -3.48 -7.31 12.76
N HIS A 62 -3.79 -7.65 11.50
CA HIS A 62 -4.49 -8.89 11.17
C HIS A 62 -3.71 -10.13 11.63
N HIS A 63 -2.41 -10.20 11.35
CA HIS A 63 -1.55 -11.30 11.80
C HIS A 63 -1.42 -11.34 13.33
N TYR A 64 -1.24 -10.19 13.96
CA TYR A 64 -1.13 -10.10 15.42
C TYR A 64 -2.37 -10.66 16.10
N ASN A 65 -3.57 -10.23 15.67
CA ASN A 65 -4.81 -10.71 16.27
C ASN A 65 -5.03 -12.20 16.00
N SER A 66 -4.71 -12.69 14.80
CA SER A 66 -4.80 -14.12 14.48
C SER A 66 -4.03 -15.02 15.45
N HIS A 67 -2.86 -14.58 15.93
CA HIS A 67 -1.99 -15.39 16.79
C HIS A 67 -2.08 -15.05 18.30
N TYR A 68 -2.34 -13.79 18.64
CA TYR A 68 -2.11 -13.26 19.98
C TYR A 68 -3.32 -12.60 20.63
N GLU A 69 -4.48 -12.55 19.96
CA GLU A 69 -5.71 -11.93 20.50
C GLU A 69 -6.13 -12.50 21.86
N LYS A 70 -5.86 -13.79 22.11
CA LYS A 70 -6.07 -14.43 23.43
C LYS A 70 -5.32 -13.77 24.60
N PHE A 71 -4.30 -12.97 24.31
CA PHE A 71 -3.50 -12.22 25.30
C PHE A 71 -3.78 -10.71 25.26
N GLY A 72 -4.84 -10.28 24.58
CA GLY A 72 -5.19 -8.90 24.31
C GLY A 72 -5.05 -8.59 22.82
N ASP A 73 -6.07 -7.96 22.25
CA ASP A 73 -6.03 -7.53 20.87
C ASP A 73 -4.94 -6.47 20.63
N PHE A 74 -4.53 -6.31 19.37
CA PHE A 74 -3.47 -5.39 18.98
C PHE A 74 -3.72 -3.93 19.43
N VAL A 75 -4.97 -3.47 19.41
CA VAL A 75 -5.32 -2.08 19.74
C VAL A 75 -5.14 -1.86 21.24
N TRP A 76 -5.79 -2.69 22.03
CA TRP A 76 -5.73 -2.67 23.49
C TRP A 76 -4.29 -2.85 23.98
N ARG A 77 -3.55 -3.81 23.39
CA ARG A 77 -2.17 -4.08 23.79
C ARG A 77 -1.22 -2.96 23.39
N SER A 78 -1.47 -2.29 22.25
CA SER A 78 -0.69 -1.11 21.85
C SER A 78 -0.90 0.05 22.82
N GLU A 79 -2.13 0.26 23.30
CA GLU A 79 -2.45 1.29 24.28
C GLU A 79 -1.82 1.00 25.65
N ASP A 80 -1.93 -0.24 26.14
CA ASP A 80 -1.30 -0.70 27.39
C ASP A 80 0.23 -0.49 27.36
N LYS A 81 0.88 -0.82 26.24
CA LYS A 81 2.35 -0.83 26.16
C LYS A 81 2.99 0.47 25.71
N LEU A 82 2.29 1.29 24.92
CA LEU A 82 2.83 2.53 24.36
C LEU A 82 2.15 3.79 24.92
N GLY A 83 1.03 3.63 25.63
CA GLY A 83 0.19 4.71 26.10
C GLY A 83 -0.79 5.26 25.04
N PRO A 84 -1.84 5.96 25.48
CA PRO A 84 -2.98 6.35 24.64
C PRO A 84 -2.59 7.22 23.45
N ARG A 85 -1.63 8.15 23.64
CA ARG A 85 -1.20 9.07 22.59
C ARG A 85 -0.53 8.35 21.41
N LYS A 86 0.40 7.42 21.70
CA LYS A 86 1.12 6.68 20.65
C LYS A 86 0.20 5.67 19.98
N ALA A 87 -0.62 4.95 20.75
CA ALA A 87 -1.60 4.02 20.20
C ALA A 87 -2.59 4.73 19.26
N HIS A 88 -3.14 5.87 19.66
CA HIS A 88 -4.07 6.61 18.80
C HIS A 88 -3.46 7.06 17.46
N LEU A 89 -2.17 7.43 17.44
CA LEU A 89 -1.47 7.74 16.18
C LEU A 89 -1.33 6.52 15.26
N ILE A 90 -1.12 5.33 15.83
CA ILE A 90 -1.09 4.07 15.08
C ILE A 90 -2.48 3.77 14.53
N LEU A 91 -3.53 3.87 15.35
CA LEU A 91 -4.92 3.61 14.95
C LEU A 91 -5.38 4.53 13.81
N ARG A 92 -5.05 5.82 13.88
CA ARG A 92 -5.38 6.79 12.83
C ARG A 92 -4.75 6.44 11.47
N ARG A 93 -3.67 5.64 11.43
CA ARG A 93 -3.10 5.15 10.17
C ARG A 93 -3.91 3.99 9.60
N LEU A 94 -4.48 3.14 10.44
CA LEU A 94 -5.36 2.05 10.01
C LEU A 94 -6.62 2.62 9.33
N GLU A 95 -7.16 3.73 9.84
CA GLU A 95 -8.31 4.44 9.26
C GLU A 95 -8.05 4.99 7.85
N ARG A 96 -6.79 5.15 7.44
CA ARG A 96 -6.45 5.58 6.06
C ARG A 96 -6.62 4.47 5.02
N VAL A 97 -6.79 3.22 5.46
CA VAL A 97 -7.08 2.11 4.57
C VAL A 97 -8.57 2.13 4.24
N SER A 98 -8.89 2.19 2.93
CA SER A 98 -10.29 2.18 2.49
C SER A 98 -11.01 0.90 2.91
N SER A 99 -12.34 0.95 3.02
CA SER A 99 -13.16 -0.23 3.33
C SER A 99 -12.91 -1.38 2.36
N HIS A 100 -12.84 -1.09 1.06
CA HIS A 100 -12.51 -2.07 0.02
C HIS A 100 -11.17 -2.77 0.29
N CYS A 101 -10.12 -1.99 0.58
CA CYS A 101 -8.81 -2.56 0.88
C CYS A 101 -8.80 -3.31 2.19
N SER A 102 -9.45 -2.80 3.24
CA SER A 102 -9.51 -3.47 4.54
C SER A 102 -10.09 -4.89 4.42
N SER A 103 -11.07 -5.11 3.53
CA SER A 103 -11.63 -6.43 3.25
C SER A 103 -10.62 -7.34 2.55
N LEU A 104 -9.99 -6.87 1.47
CA LEU A 104 -8.99 -7.64 0.72
C LEU A 104 -7.74 -7.96 1.56
N LEU A 105 -7.35 -7.04 2.43
CA LEU A 105 -6.19 -7.21 3.32
C LEU A 105 -6.42 -8.22 4.46
N ARG A 106 -7.64 -8.72 4.66
CA ARG A 106 -7.91 -9.83 5.60
C ARG A 106 -7.81 -11.21 4.95
N SER A 107 -7.54 -11.29 3.64
CA SER A 107 -7.39 -12.58 2.95
C SER A 107 -6.29 -13.43 3.58
N ALA A 108 -6.49 -14.75 3.64
CA ALA A 108 -5.52 -15.69 4.21
C ALA A 108 -4.15 -15.57 3.53
N TYR A 109 -4.15 -15.45 2.20
CA TYR A 109 -2.93 -15.30 1.41
C TYR A 109 -3.02 -14.09 0.50
N ILE A 110 -1.92 -13.34 0.45
CA ILE A 110 -1.70 -12.26 -0.50
C ILE A 110 -0.38 -12.54 -1.19
N GLN A 111 -0.40 -12.69 -2.50
CA GLN A 111 0.79 -12.74 -3.33
C GLN A 111 0.86 -11.47 -4.15
N SER A 112 2.04 -11.12 -4.62
CA SER A 112 2.15 -10.09 -5.66
C SER A 112 2.53 -10.75 -6.97
N ARG A 113 2.15 -10.10 -8.06
CA ARG A 113 2.58 -10.41 -9.41
C ARG A 113 2.92 -9.12 -10.14
N VAL A 114 3.73 -9.21 -11.17
CA VAL A 114 4.06 -8.05 -12.02
C VAL A 114 3.58 -8.35 -13.41
N ASP A 115 2.54 -7.62 -13.84
CA ASP A 115 2.01 -7.72 -15.18
C ASP A 115 2.75 -6.71 -16.08
N THR A 116 3.22 -7.14 -17.25
CA THR A 116 3.82 -6.24 -18.24
C THR A 116 2.81 -5.99 -19.34
N VAL A 117 2.39 -4.74 -19.52
CA VAL A 117 1.38 -4.38 -20.53
C VAL A 117 1.92 -3.33 -21.51
N PRO A 118 1.62 -3.46 -22.81
CA PRO A 118 1.99 -2.46 -23.80
C PRO A 118 1.09 -1.23 -23.69
N TYR A 119 1.64 -0.05 -23.99
CA TYR A 119 0.91 1.20 -24.13
C TYR A 119 1.51 2.04 -25.25
N LEU A 120 0.67 2.82 -25.93
CA LEU A 120 1.11 3.76 -26.95
C LEU A 120 1.63 5.05 -26.31
N PHE A 121 2.84 5.43 -26.66
CA PHE A 121 3.48 6.67 -26.26
C PHE A 121 3.63 7.59 -27.48
N CYS A 122 2.71 8.55 -27.61
CA CYS A 122 2.67 9.46 -28.75
C CYS A 122 3.30 10.82 -28.41
N ARG A 123 4.10 11.35 -29.33
CA ARG A 123 4.67 12.71 -29.29
C ARG A 123 4.30 13.46 -30.56
N SER A 124 4.03 14.76 -30.44
CA SER A 124 3.87 15.64 -31.60
C SER A 124 5.25 15.87 -32.22
N GLU A 125 5.38 15.68 -33.53
CA GLU A 125 6.64 15.98 -34.24
C GLU A 125 6.81 17.48 -34.50
N GLU A 126 5.70 18.23 -34.50
CA GLU A 126 5.67 19.63 -34.91
C GLU A 126 5.03 20.51 -33.82
N VAL A 127 5.71 21.58 -33.43
CA VAL A 127 5.10 22.66 -32.62
C VAL A 127 4.41 23.60 -33.59
N ARG A 128 3.11 23.39 -33.83
CA ARG A 128 2.36 24.28 -34.73
C ARG A 128 2.25 25.68 -34.12
N PRO A 129 2.49 26.76 -34.89
CA PRO A 129 2.22 28.10 -34.42
C PRO A 129 0.70 28.27 -34.25
N ALA A 130 0.27 28.50 -33.02
CA ALA A 130 -1.12 28.89 -32.76
C ALA A 130 -1.32 30.32 -33.31
N GLY A 131 -1.98 30.44 -34.46
CA GLY A 131 -2.40 31.73 -34.98
C GLY A 131 -3.43 32.38 -34.05
N MET A 132 -3.38 33.71 -33.93
CA MET A 132 -4.03 34.51 -32.88
C MET A 132 -5.57 34.37 -32.77
N VAL A 133 -6.26 33.68 -33.70
CA VAL A 133 -7.73 33.60 -33.70
C VAL A 133 -8.28 32.17 -33.96
N TRP A 134 -7.47 31.21 -34.45
CA TRP A 134 -7.98 29.89 -34.90
C TRP A 134 -7.07 28.78 -34.33
N TYR A 135 -7.62 27.95 -33.43
CA TYR A 135 -6.90 26.79 -32.88
C TYR A 135 -6.73 25.70 -33.94
N SER A 136 -5.57 25.04 -33.94
CA SER A 136 -5.31 23.91 -34.84
C SER A 136 -6.21 22.71 -34.50
N VAL A 137 -6.76 22.07 -35.53
CA VAL A 137 -7.54 20.83 -35.39
C VAL A 137 -6.60 19.72 -34.92
N LEU A 138 -6.89 19.15 -33.74
CA LEU A 138 -6.02 18.17 -33.08
C LEU A 138 -5.72 16.93 -33.94
N LYS A 139 -6.69 16.48 -34.75
CA LYS A 139 -6.55 15.33 -35.65
C LYS A 139 -5.52 15.52 -36.75
N ASP A 140 -5.26 16.76 -37.16
CA ASP A 140 -4.35 17.06 -38.26
C ASP A 140 -2.89 17.15 -37.78
N THR A 141 -2.65 17.05 -36.47
CA THR A 141 -1.32 17.10 -35.88
C THR A 141 -0.55 15.83 -36.25
N LYS A 142 0.62 15.98 -36.87
CA LYS A 142 1.52 14.86 -37.09
C LYS A 142 2.05 14.38 -35.74
N ILE A 143 1.66 13.16 -35.38
CA ILE A 143 2.11 12.49 -34.15
C ILE A 143 2.91 11.26 -34.52
N THR A 144 3.97 11.01 -33.77
CA THR A 144 4.74 9.78 -33.81
C THR A 144 4.47 9.01 -32.55
N CYS A 145 3.97 7.79 -32.71
CA CYS A 145 3.60 6.91 -31.60
C CYS A 145 4.54 5.71 -31.56
N GLU A 146 5.10 5.45 -30.39
CA GLU A 146 5.93 4.28 -30.10
C GLU A 146 5.19 3.38 -29.12
N GLU A 147 5.24 2.06 -29.33
CA GLU A 147 4.80 1.11 -28.31
C GLU A 147 5.85 1.02 -27.21
N LYS A 148 5.40 1.16 -25.95
CA LYS A 148 6.24 1.02 -24.75
C LYS A 148 5.60 0.04 -23.80
N MET A 149 6.41 -0.52 -22.91
CA MET A 149 5.97 -1.47 -21.90
C MET A 149 5.92 -0.80 -20.53
N VAL A 150 4.86 -1.06 -19.75
CA VAL A 150 4.78 -0.69 -18.33
C VAL A 150 4.67 -1.94 -17.47
N SER A 151 5.50 -2.02 -16.43
CA SER A 151 5.41 -3.05 -15.41
C SER A 151 4.46 -2.59 -14.29
N MET A 152 3.39 -3.35 -14.09
CA MET A 152 2.36 -3.06 -13.11
C MET A 152 2.36 -4.15 -12.05
N ALA A 153 2.88 -3.82 -10.86
CA ALA A 153 2.76 -4.69 -9.70
C ALA A 153 1.31 -4.74 -9.20
N ARG A 154 0.80 -5.93 -8.90
CA ARG A 154 -0.57 -6.17 -8.40
C ARG A 154 -0.56 -7.19 -7.29
N ASN A 155 -1.48 -7.05 -6.34
CA ASN A 155 -1.78 -8.09 -5.35
C ASN A 155 -2.75 -9.11 -5.96
N THR A 156 -2.52 -10.38 -5.66
CA THR A 156 -3.42 -11.52 -5.85
C THR A 156 -3.85 -11.97 -4.47
N TYR A 157 -5.16 -12.05 -4.25
CA TYR A 157 -5.76 -12.40 -2.96
C TYR A 157 -6.39 -13.79 -3.07
N GLY A 158 -6.19 -14.65 -2.08
CA GLY A 158 -6.73 -16.00 -2.09
C GLY A 158 -6.95 -16.61 -0.70
N GLU A 159 -7.81 -17.61 -0.66
CA GLU A 159 -8.14 -18.39 0.54
C GLU A 159 -7.15 -19.54 0.78
N SER A 160 -6.45 -20.02 -0.27
CA SER A 160 -5.44 -21.09 -0.19
C SER A 160 -4.23 -20.81 -1.08
N LYS A 161 -3.04 -21.27 -0.69
CA LYS A 161 -1.83 -21.20 -1.54
C LYS A 161 -2.02 -22.08 -2.79
N GLY A 162 -2.30 -21.50 -3.95
CA GLY A 162 -2.26 -22.22 -5.24
C GLY A 162 -3.42 -22.03 -6.21
N GLN A 163 -4.31 -21.05 -6.01
CA GLN A 163 -5.34 -20.65 -6.99
C GLN A 163 -5.15 -19.20 -7.41
#